data_AF-A0A0F9H2G2-F1
#
_entry.id   AF-A0A0F9H2G2-F1
#
_cell.length_a   1.000
_cell.length_b   1.000
_cell.length_c   1.000
_cell.angle_alpha   90.00
_cell.angle_beta   90.00
_cell.angle_gamma   90.00
#
_symmetry.space_group_name_H-M   'P 1'
#
loop_
_entity.id
_entity.type
_entity.pdbx_description
1 polymer ?
#
loop_
_entity_poly.entity_id
_entity_poly.type
_entity_poly.pdbx_seq_one_letter_code
_entity_poly.pdbx_strand_id
1 'polypeptide(L)'
;MSESNDIKRIQVGGRVVIYPRGKTGIWTADFWHNGQHVRKSLRTRNRKLAVSRATTIAAGLEAGAYQVDRPTTIRGAGEAYLDYLRTEGRAARTITRYHGEIGTLMCFAEARGVSKINRIDMVLVDAYRAERIIDHDPSTVYHETVVIKQLFKWAKKRGLITVNPIADYELNKPPRKRKSCASGSADAGHRGTR
;
A
#
# COMPACT_ATOMS: atom_id res chain seq x y z
N MET A 1 43.84 17.71 -16.01
CA MET A 1 43.74 16.54 -16.92
C MET A 1 42.87 15.50 -16.23
N SER A 2 41.58 15.50 -16.50
CA SER A 2 40.63 14.61 -15.82
C SER A 2 40.47 13.35 -16.68
N GLU A 3 41.09 12.27 -16.23
CA GLU A 3 41.06 10.96 -16.91
C GLU A 3 39.63 10.57 -17.27
N SER A 4 39.41 10.37 -18.57
CA SER A 4 38.24 9.73 -19.13
C SER A 4 38.16 8.31 -18.58
N ASN A 5 37.45 8.16 -17.47
CA ASN A 5 37.16 6.88 -16.84
C ASN A 5 36.26 6.12 -17.81
N ASP A 6 36.85 5.23 -18.62
CA ASP A 6 36.16 4.40 -19.60
C ASP A 6 35.19 3.47 -18.85
N ILE A 7 33.97 3.94 -18.63
CA ILE A 7 32.94 3.20 -17.92
C ILE A 7 32.60 1.99 -18.80
N LYS A 8 33.07 0.79 -18.41
CA LYS A 8 32.70 -0.48 -19.07
C LYS A 8 31.18 -0.68 -19.02
N ARG A 9 30.51 -0.20 -20.07
CA ARG A 9 29.08 -0.39 -20.33
C ARG A 9 28.90 -1.74 -20.99
N ILE A 10 28.00 -2.56 -20.46
CA ILE A 10 27.68 -3.90 -20.97
C ILE A 10 26.21 -3.88 -21.40
N GLN A 11 25.94 -4.21 -22.64
CA GLN A 11 24.57 -4.36 -23.14
C GLN A 11 24.05 -5.76 -22.80
N VAL A 12 22.80 -5.84 -22.34
CA VAL A 12 22.12 -7.07 -21.92
C VAL A 12 20.72 -7.09 -22.52
N GLY A 13 20.39 -8.12 -23.30
CA GLY A 13 19.06 -8.34 -23.89
C GLY A 13 18.51 -7.18 -24.72
N GLY A 14 19.35 -6.58 -25.58
CA GLY A 14 18.98 -5.57 -26.57
C GLY A 14 18.62 -4.17 -26.04
N ARG A 15 17.94 -4.09 -24.88
CA ARG A 15 17.30 -2.87 -24.34
C ARG A 15 17.87 -2.38 -23.01
N VAL A 16 18.74 -3.16 -22.37
CA VAL A 16 19.32 -2.81 -21.05
C VAL A 16 20.82 -2.61 -21.18
N VAL A 17 21.33 -1.52 -20.62
CA VAL A 17 22.77 -1.27 -20.48
C VAL A 17 23.14 -1.25 -19.02
N ILE A 18 24.18 -1.98 -18.62
CA ILE A 18 24.68 -1.97 -17.24
C ILE A 18 26.08 -1.38 -17.15
N TYR A 19 26.36 -0.69 -16.05
CA TYR A 19 27.68 -0.14 -15.77
C TYR A 19 27.94 0.00 -14.25
N PRO A 20 29.21 -0.10 -13.81
CA PRO A 20 29.57 0.23 -12.43
C PRO A 20 29.49 1.74 -12.21
N ARG A 21 28.93 2.17 -11.08
CA ARG A 21 28.74 3.59 -10.75
C ARG A 21 29.32 3.94 -9.38
N GLY A 22 30.00 5.09 -9.32
CA GLY A 22 30.52 5.70 -8.09
C GLY A 22 31.77 5.01 -7.54
N LYS A 23 32.31 5.55 -6.44
CA LYS A 23 33.52 5.04 -5.76
C LYS A 23 33.38 3.59 -5.27
N THR A 24 32.14 3.16 -4.98
CA THR A 24 31.84 1.81 -4.50
C THR A 24 31.68 0.77 -5.61
N GLY A 25 31.67 1.18 -6.88
CA GLY A 25 31.57 0.26 -8.03
C GLY A 25 30.28 -0.56 -8.07
N ILE A 26 29.16 -0.03 -7.56
CA ILE A 26 27.88 -0.74 -7.60
C ILE A 26 27.33 -0.71 -9.03
N TRP A 27 26.99 -1.87 -9.56
CA TRP A 27 26.40 -1.99 -10.89
C TRP A 27 25.00 -1.37 -10.94
N THR A 28 24.74 -0.62 -11.99
CA THR A 28 23.46 0.03 -12.28
C THR A 28 23.00 -0.38 -13.67
N ALA A 29 21.71 -0.70 -13.80
CA ALA A 29 21.04 -0.91 -15.08
C ALA A 29 20.33 0.36 -15.52
N ASP A 30 20.41 0.64 -16.82
CA ASP A 30 19.94 1.83 -17.48
C ASP A 30 19.16 1.38 -18.74
N PHE A 31 17.88 1.73 -18.82
CA PHE A 31 16.97 1.28 -19.88
C PHE A 31 15.76 2.20 -19.99
N TRP A 32 14.99 2.04 -21.06
CA TRP A 32 13.74 2.76 -21.30
C TRP A 32 12.55 1.84 -21.05
N HIS A 33 11.52 2.36 -20.38
CA HIS A 33 10.26 1.67 -20.16
C HIS A 33 9.10 2.66 -20.19
N ASN A 34 8.08 2.41 -21.02
CA ASN A 34 6.89 3.26 -21.20
C ASN A 34 7.22 4.75 -21.44
N GLY A 35 8.20 5.02 -22.31
CA GLY A 35 8.64 6.38 -22.63
C GLY A 35 9.40 7.09 -21.50
N GLN A 36 9.63 6.44 -20.36
CA GLN A 36 10.44 6.97 -19.27
C GLN A 36 11.81 6.31 -19.22
N HIS A 37 12.82 7.14 -18.98
CA HIS A 37 14.18 6.67 -18.71
C HIS A 37 14.27 6.16 -17.26
N VAL A 38 14.64 4.89 -17.09
CA VAL A 38 14.71 4.25 -15.78
C VAL A 38 16.13 3.79 -15.50
N ARG A 39 16.64 4.18 -14.32
CA ARG A 39 17.91 3.68 -13.78
C ARG A 39 17.64 2.87 -12.52
N LYS A 40 18.07 1.60 -12.51
CA LYS A 40 17.88 0.68 -11.38
C LYS A 40 19.24 0.20 -10.88
N SER A 41 19.56 0.51 -9.62
CA SER A 41 20.75 -0.08 -8.98
C SER A 41 20.57 -1.60 -8.88
N LEU A 42 21.55 -2.34 -9.37
CA LEU A 42 21.59 -3.80 -9.24
C LEU A 42 22.10 -4.24 -7.87
N ARG A 43 22.46 -3.29 -6.98
CA ARG A 43 22.89 -3.53 -5.59
C ARG A 43 23.93 -4.65 -5.45
N THR A 44 24.87 -4.71 -6.38
CA THR A 44 25.96 -5.67 -6.37
C THR A 44 27.20 -5.04 -6.96
N ARG A 45 28.37 -5.48 -6.49
CA ARG A 45 29.68 -5.19 -7.11
C ARG A 45 30.13 -6.33 -8.03
N ASN A 46 29.53 -7.52 -7.88
CA ASN A 46 29.88 -8.69 -8.67
C ASN A 46 29.28 -8.61 -10.07
N ARG A 47 30.16 -8.60 -11.08
CA ARG A 47 29.80 -8.53 -12.51
C ARG A 47 28.87 -9.67 -12.95
N LYS A 48 29.13 -10.92 -12.56
CA LYS A 48 28.31 -12.07 -12.97
C LYS A 48 26.88 -11.93 -12.40
N LEU A 49 26.77 -11.54 -11.14
CA LEU A 49 25.48 -11.29 -10.51
C LEU A 49 24.75 -10.09 -11.14
N ALA A 50 25.49 -9.06 -11.54
CA ALA A 50 24.93 -7.90 -12.25
C ALA A 50 24.36 -8.31 -13.61
N VAL A 51 25.10 -9.09 -14.41
CA VAL A 51 24.63 -9.61 -15.71
C VAL A 51 23.39 -10.49 -15.53
N SER A 52 23.39 -11.39 -14.55
CA SER A 52 22.23 -12.24 -14.25
C SER A 52 20.99 -11.40 -13.90
N ARG A 53 21.10 -10.44 -12.97
CA ARG A 53 19.99 -9.54 -12.60
C ARG A 53 19.52 -8.68 -13.78
N ALA A 54 20.44 -8.21 -14.61
CA ALA A 54 20.12 -7.45 -15.80
C ALA A 54 19.41 -8.29 -16.87
N THR A 55 19.77 -9.57 -16.98
CA THR A 55 19.11 -10.52 -17.88
C THR A 55 17.66 -10.73 -17.45
N THR A 56 17.39 -10.81 -16.15
CA THR A 56 16.01 -10.87 -15.62
C THR A 56 15.21 -9.61 -15.96
N ILE A 57 15.83 -8.43 -15.86
CA ILE A 57 15.19 -7.16 -16.24
C ILE A 57 14.90 -7.14 -17.75
N ALA A 58 15.88 -7.54 -18.57
CA ALA A 58 15.73 -7.57 -20.02
C ALA A 58 14.64 -8.54 -20.47
N ALA A 59 14.62 -9.77 -19.93
CA ALA A 59 13.56 -10.75 -20.20
C ALA A 59 12.18 -10.21 -19.78
N GLY A 60 12.08 -9.52 -18.65
CA GLY A 60 10.84 -8.87 -18.23
C GLY A 60 10.40 -7.75 -19.18
N LEU A 61 11.33 -6.97 -19.71
CA LEU A 61 11.05 -5.89 -20.68
C LEU A 61 10.60 -6.45 -22.04
N GLU A 62 11.20 -7.56 -22.48
CA GLU A 62 10.82 -8.27 -23.71
C GLU A 62 9.44 -8.90 -23.59
N ALA A 63 9.15 -9.54 -22.45
CA ALA A 63 7.84 -10.13 -22.17
C ALA A 63 6.75 -9.09 -21.83
N GLY A 64 7.08 -7.80 -21.72
CA GLY A 64 6.16 -6.75 -21.26
C GLY A 64 5.75 -6.87 -19.79
N ALA A 65 6.33 -7.81 -19.04
CA ALA A 65 6.04 -8.07 -17.63
C ALA A 65 6.90 -7.22 -16.67
N TYR A 66 7.85 -6.45 -17.18
CA TYR A 66 8.66 -5.57 -16.36
C TYR A 66 7.79 -4.48 -15.74
N GLN A 67 7.64 -4.52 -14.42
CA GLN A 67 7.03 -3.45 -13.66
C GLN A 67 8.13 -2.67 -12.94
N VAL A 68 8.14 -1.35 -13.13
CA VAL A 68 8.91 -0.46 -12.26
C VAL A 68 8.34 -0.64 -10.86
N ASP A 69 9.18 -1.08 -9.92
CA ASP A 69 8.90 -0.97 -8.49
C ASP A 69 8.64 0.50 -8.20
N ARG A 70 7.40 0.97 -8.37
CA ARG A 70 6.98 2.23 -7.81
C ARG A 70 7.04 2.00 -6.31
N PRO A 71 7.91 2.69 -5.56
CA PRO A 71 7.83 2.65 -4.11
C PRO A 71 6.54 3.37 -3.72
N THR A 72 5.41 2.68 -3.85
CA THR A 72 4.12 3.20 -3.45
C THR A 72 4.15 3.20 -1.94
N THR A 73 4.32 4.38 -1.36
CA THR A 73 4.18 4.57 0.08
C THR A 73 2.76 4.18 0.47
N ILE A 74 2.56 3.75 1.71
CA ILE A 74 1.20 3.49 2.22
C ILE A 74 0.32 4.73 2.04
N ARG A 75 0.90 5.91 2.29
CA ARG A 75 0.30 7.23 2.06
C ARG A 75 -0.17 7.41 0.61
N GLY A 76 0.73 7.28 -0.35
CA GLY A 76 0.40 7.44 -1.77
C GLY A 76 -0.60 6.40 -2.27
N ALA A 77 -0.55 5.17 -1.76
CA ALA A 77 -1.54 4.14 -2.10
C ALA A 77 -2.94 4.50 -1.58
N GLY A 78 -3.04 4.98 -0.33
CA GLY A 78 -4.33 5.34 0.26
C GLY A 78 -4.94 6.59 -0.38
N GLU A 79 -4.13 7.61 -0.69
CA GLU A 79 -4.59 8.79 -1.44
C GLU A 79 -5.14 8.40 -2.82
N ALA A 80 -4.38 7.61 -3.58
CA ALA A 80 -4.81 7.12 -4.89
C ALA A 80 -6.08 6.26 -4.82
N TYR A 81 -6.27 5.51 -3.72
CA TYR A 81 -7.50 4.75 -3.49
C TYR A 81 -8.70 5.67 -3.20
N LEU A 82 -8.52 6.72 -2.41
CA LEU A 82 -9.58 7.69 -2.13
C LEU A 82 -9.97 8.48 -3.39
N ASP A 83 -9.00 8.86 -4.21
CA ASP A 83 -9.25 9.48 -5.52
C ASP A 83 -10.02 8.54 -6.44
N TYR A 84 -9.64 7.25 -6.46
CA TYR A 84 -10.40 6.25 -7.19
C TYR A 84 -11.86 6.18 -6.71
N LEU A 85 -12.12 6.15 -5.41
CA LEU A 85 -13.50 6.13 -4.88
C LEU A 85 -14.29 7.40 -5.23
N ARG A 86 -13.64 8.56 -5.32
CA ARG A 86 -14.26 9.80 -5.81
C ARG A 86 -14.69 9.66 -7.27
N THR A 87 -13.81 9.14 -8.12
CA THR A 87 -14.12 8.95 -9.55
C THR A 87 -15.23 7.93 -9.80
N GLU A 88 -15.39 6.94 -8.91
CA GLU A 88 -16.46 5.93 -8.96
C GLU A 88 -17.81 6.46 -8.40
N GLY A 89 -17.90 7.74 -8.05
CA GLY A 89 -19.14 8.36 -7.59
C GLY A 89 -19.57 7.91 -6.18
N ARG A 90 -18.64 7.48 -5.32
CA ARG A 90 -18.98 7.18 -3.92
C ARG A 90 -19.44 8.45 -3.20
N ALA A 91 -20.41 8.30 -2.31
CA ALA A 91 -20.93 9.40 -1.51
C ALA A 91 -19.80 10.07 -0.70
N ALA A 92 -19.75 11.41 -0.70
CA ALA A 92 -18.71 12.20 -0.04
C ALA A 92 -18.52 11.82 1.44
N ARG A 93 -19.61 11.60 2.18
CA ARG A 93 -19.58 11.15 3.58
C ARG A 93 -18.82 9.83 3.77
N THR A 94 -18.92 8.91 2.81
CA THR A 94 -18.20 7.63 2.83
C THR A 94 -16.71 7.86 2.60
N ILE A 95 -16.35 8.75 1.67
CA ILE A 95 -14.96 9.09 1.37
C ILE A 95 -14.30 9.76 2.58
N THR A 96 -14.97 10.72 3.23
CA THR A 96 -14.47 11.37 4.45
C THR A 96 -14.22 10.35 5.57
N ARG A 97 -15.15 9.41 5.75
CA ARG A 97 -14.97 8.33 6.72
C ARG A 97 -13.76 7.46 6.38
N TYR A 98 -13.67 6.98 5.14
CA TYR A 98 -12.57 6.11 4.70
C TYR A 98 -11.23 6.83 4.80
N HIS A 99 -11.19 8.14 4.52
CA HIS A 99 -10.01 8.96 4.70
C HIS A 99 -9.51 8.93 6.16
N GLY A 100 -10.42 9.07 7.13
CA GLY A 100 -10.06 8.97 8.56
C GLY A 100 -9.55 7.59 8.97
N GLU A 101 -10.25 6.53 8.54
CA GLU A 101 -9.89 5.14 8.87
C GLU A 101 -8.53 4.76 8.25
N ILE A 102 -8.31 5.09 6.97
CA ILE A 102 -7.05 4.86 6.26
C ILE A 102 -5.92 5.71 6.86
N GLY A 103 -6.18 6.98 7.17
CA GLY A 103 -5.20 7.87 7.79
C GLY A 103 -4.72 7.34 9.14
N THR A 104 -5.61 6.74 9.93
CA THR A 104 -5.26 6.12 11.21
C THR A 104 -4.31 4.93 11.01
N LEU A 105 -4.58 4.06 10.02
CA LEU A 105 -3.65 2.98 9.67
C LEU A 105 -2.28 3.53 9.23
N MET A 106 -2.25 4.61 8.44
CA MET A 106 -1.00 5.23 7.99
C MET A 106 -0.17 5.73 9.18
N CYS A 107 -0.78 6.47 10.10
CA CYS A 107 -0.09 6.94 11.31
C CYS A 107 0.46 5.77 12.13
N PHE A 108 -0.33 4.70 12.29
CA PHE A 108 0.09 3.49 13.01
C PHE A 108 1.28 2.79 12.35
N ALA A 109 1.27 2.66 11.02
CA ALA A 109 2.34 2.04 10.26
C ALA A 109 3.62 2.89 10.28
N GLU A 110 3.48 4.22 10.13
CA GLU A 110 4.59 5.18 10.19
C GLU A 110 5.25 5.17 11.57
N ALA A 111 4.47 5.11 12.66
CA ALA A 111 4.99 4.99 14.04
C ALA A 111 5.84 3.73 14.25
N ARG A 112 5.61 2.68 13.46
CA ARG A 112 6.39 1.42 13.46
C ARG A 112 7.46 1.36 12.36
N GLY A 113 7.72 2.48 11.68
CA GLY A 113 8.74 2.59 10.63
C GLY A 113 8.36 1.93 9.30
N VAL A 114 7.08 1.55 9.12
CA VAL A 114 6.59 0.89 7.91
C VAL A 114 5.98 1.92 6.96
N SER A 115 6.77 2.37 5.99
CA SER A 115 6.34 3.39 5.01
C SER A 115 5.81 2.83 3.70
N LYS A 116 6.13 1.57 3.37
CA LYS A 116 5.79 0.94 2.08
C LYS A 116 4.59 0.01 2.22
N ILE A 117 3.65 0.08 1.29
CA ILE A 117 2.46 -0.79 1.31
C ILE A 117 2.84 -2.29 1.22
N ASN A 118 3.89 -2.63 0.47
CA ASN A 118 4.41 -4.01 0.34
C ASN A 118 5.06 -4.57 1.60
N ARG A 119 5.29 -3.74 2.62
CA ARG A 119 5.90 -4.15 3.89
C ARG A 119 4.87 -4.38 4.99
N ILE A 120 3.59 -4.13 4.70
CA ILE A 120 2.51 -4.41 5.64
C ILE A 120 2.19 -5.89 5.53
N ASP A 121 2.27 -6.57 6.66
CA ASP A 121 1.93 -7.97 6.84
C ASP A 121 0.69 -8.11 7.74
N MET A 122 0.25 -9.36 7.96
CA MET A 122 -0.86 -9.64 8.86
C MET A 122 -0.55 -9.23 10.30
N VAL A 123 0.70 -9.43 10.73
CA VAL A 123 1.13 -9.16 12.11
C VAL A 123 0.95 -7.68 12.45
N LEU A 124 1.26 -6.78 11.52
CA LEU A 124 1.02 -5.35 11.70
C LEU A 124 -0.48 -5.03 11.80
N VAL A 125 -1.32 -5.68 11.00
CA VAL A 125 -2.77 -5.48 11.02
C VAL A 125 -3.40 -6.02 12.32
N ASP A 126 -2.93 -7.16 12.82
CA ASP A 126 -3.37 -7.71 14.11
C ASP A 126 -2.95 -6.80 15.26
N ALA A 127 -1.72 -6.29 15.24
CA ALA A 127 -1.24 -5.30 16.22
C ALA A 127 -2.07 -4.01 16.17
N TYR A 128 -2.42 -3.54 14.97
CA TYR A 128 -3.32 -2.40 14.80
C TYR A 128 -4.66 -2.65 15.46
N ARG A 129 -5.29 -3.80 15.18
CA ARG A 129 -6.59 -4.13 15.76
C ARG A 129 -6.55 -4.29 17.27
N ALA A 130 -5.49 -4.88 17.81
CA ALA A 130 -5.31 -5.05 19.25
C ALA A 130 -5.29 -3.69 19.96
N GLU A 131 -4.60 -2.69 19.39
CA GLU A 131 -4.56 -1.32 19.92
C GLU A 131 -5.93 -0.63 19.77
N ARG A 132 -6.60 -0.78 18.62
CA ARG A 132 -7.90 -0.13 18.36
C ARG A 132 -9.04 -0.67 19.23
N ILE A 133 -9.03 -1.96 19.57
CA ILE A 133 -10.10 -2.59 20.39
C ILE A 133 -10.13 -2.03 21.81
N ILE A 134 -9.02 -1.50 22.32
CA ILE A 134 -8.94 -0.91 23.66
C ILE A 134 -9.77 0.37 23.71
N ASP A 135 -9.66 1.21 22.69
CA ASP A 135 -10.26 2.55 22.67
C ASP A 135 -11.61 2.63 21.93
N HIS A 136 -11.92 1.67 21.05
CA HIS A 136 -13.06 1.75 20.13
C HIS A 136 -13.99 0.55 20.21
N ASP A 137 -15.27 0.78 19.90
CA ASP A 137 -16.27 -0.29 19.84
C ASP A 137 -15.87 -1.35 18.78
N PRO A 138 -16.10 -2.65 19.04
CA PRO A 138 -15.76 -3.72 18.10
C PRO A 138 -16.37 -3.55 16.71
N SER A 139 -17.53 -2.89 16.59
CA SER A 139 -18.15 -2.59 15.29
C SER A 139 -17.36 -1.56 14.49
N THR A 140 -16.72 -0.59 15.15
CA THR A 140 -15.84 0.40 14.52
C THR A 140 -14.58 -0.30 14.01
N VAL A 141 -13.93 -1.12 14.84
CA VAL A 141 -12.72 -1.87 14.45
C VAL A 141 -13.01 -2.84 13.31
N TYR A 142 -14.18 -3.48 13.31
CA TYR A 142 -14.65 -4.30 12.20
C TYR A 142 -14.74 -3.48 10.90
N HIS A 143 -15.36 -2.31 10.94
CA HIS A 143 -15.49 -1.44 9.77
C HIS A 143 -14.14 -0.93 9.25
N GLU A 144 -13.26 -0.48 10.14
CA GLU A 144 -11.88 -0.10 9.80
C GLU A 144 -11.18 -1.25 9.07
N THR A 145 -11.26 -2.47 9.63
CA THR A 145 -10.61 -3.64 9.02
C THR A 145 -11.21 -3.98 7.65
N VAL A 146 -12.52 -3.81 7.46
CA VAL A 146 -13.16 -3.96 6.13
C VAL A 146 -12.57 -2.97 5.12
N VAL A 147 -12.41 -1.69 5.49
CA VAL A 147 -11.84 -0.68 4.60
C VAL A 147 -10.38 -0.99 4.27
N ILE A 148 -9.60 -1.46 5.24
CA ILE A 148 -8.23 -1.93 5.02
C ILE A 148 -8.23 -3.08 4.00
N LYS A 149 -9.10 -4.09 4.15
CA LYS A 149 -9.24 -5.18 3.15
C LYS A 149 -9.56 -4.65 1.75
N GLN A 150 -10.42 -3.64 1.63
CA GLN A 150 -10.75 -3.04 0.34
C GLN A 150 -9.55 -2.32 -0.29
N LEU A 151 -8.78 -1.57 0.51
CA LEU A 151 -7.55 -0.90 0.06
C LEU A 151 -6.54 -1.91 -0.51
N PHE A 152 -6.22 -2.99 0.22
CA PHE A 152 -5.25 -3.99 -0.26
C PHE A 152 -5.77 -4.79 -1.46
N LYS A 153 -7.08 -5.09 -1.50
CA LYS A 153 -7.70 -5.72 -2.67
C LYS A 153 -7.58 -4.83 -3.92
N TRP A 154 -7.85 -3.53 -3.76
CA TRP A 154 -7.70 -2.54 -4.83
C TRP A 154 -6.23 -2.40 -5.25
N ALA A 155 -5.31 -2.31 -4.28
CA ALA A 155 -3.87 -2.19 -4.53
C ALA A 155 -3.33 -3.39 -5.31
N LYS A 156 -3.79 -4.61 -5.00
CA LYS A 156 -3.45 -5.82 -5.76
C LYS A 156 -3.98 -5.74 -7.19
N LYS A 157 -5.26 -5.35 -7.37
CA LYS A 157 -5.87 -5.23 -8.71
C LYS A 157 -5.14 -4.23 -9.62
N ARG A 158 -4.53 -3.20 -9.04
CA ARG A 158 -3.76 -2.16 -9.75
C ARG A 158 -2.26 -2.47 -9.87
N GLY A 159 -1.80 -3.63 -9.39
CA GLY A 159 -0.39 -4.04 -9.42
C GLY A 159 0.52 -3.24 -8.47
N LEU A 160 -0.04 -2.53 -7.48
CA LEU A 160 0.76 -1.80 -6.49
C LEU A 160 1.42 -2.76 -5.48
N ILE A 161 0.78 -3.91 -5.26
CA ILE A 161 1.28 -5.01 -4.44
C ILE A 161 1.21 -6.32 -5.22
N THR A 162 2.19 -7.19 -5.03
CA THR A 162 2.23 -8.52 -5.65
C THR A 162 1.26 -9.48 -4.96
N VAL A 163 1.26 -9.45 -3.64
CA VAL A 163 0.46 -10.35 -2.79
C VAL A 163 -0.37 -9.49 -1.84
N ASN A 164 -1.64 -9.86 -1.67
CA ASN A 164 -2.49 -9.22 -0.66
C ASN A 164 -2.27 -9.96 0.67
N PRO A 165 -1.68 -9.31 1.70
CA PRO A 165 -1.37 -9.95 2.97
C PRO A 165 -2.62 -10.36 3.75
N ILE A 166 -3.77 -9.73 3.47
CA ILE A 166 -5.02 -9.91 4.20
C ILE A 166 -6.14 -10.52 3.36
N ALA A 167 -5.80 -11.24 2.30
CA ALA A 167 -6.81 -11.86 1.42
C ALA A 167 -7.70 -12.84 2.20
N ASP A 168 -7.07 -13.79 2.90
CA ASP A 168 -7.73 -14.94 3.52
C ASP A 168 -8.19 -14.68 4.95
N TYR A 169 -8.06 -13.44 5.44
CA TYR A 169 -8.45 -13.09 6.80
C TYR A 169 -9.97 -13.05 6.97
N GLU A 170 -10.54 -13.93 7.78
CA GLU A 170 -11.98 -13.92 8.05
C GLU A 170 -12.36 -12.86 9.08
N LEU A 171 -13.29 -11.97 8.70
CA LEU A 171 -13.80 -10.93 9.59
C LEU A 171 -15.10 -11.39 10.25
N ASN A 172 -15.04 -11.64 11.56
CA ASN A 172 -16.23 -11.93 12.35
C ASN A 172 -17.00 -10.65 12.63
N LYS A 173 -18.19 -10.55 12.04
CA LYS A 173 -19.07 -9.40 12.26
C LYS A 173 -19.57 -9.40 13.70
N PRO A 174 -19.29 -8.37 14.51
CA PRO A 174 -19.74 -8.33 15.88
C PRO A 174 -21.27 -8.27 15.94
N PRO A 175 -21.89 -8.84 16.99
CA PRO A 175 -23.33 -8.77 17.17
C PRO A 175 -23.76 -7.31 17.25
N ARG A 176 -24.85 -6.96 16.57
CA ARG A 176 -25.40 -5.61 16.62
C ARG A 176 -25.88 -5.34 18.05
N LYS A 177 -25.19 -4.46 18.78
CA LYS A 177 -25.77 -3.86 20.00
C LYS A 177 -27.05 -3.15 19.58
N ARG A 178 -28.19 -3.64 20.06
CA ARG A 178 -29.47 -2.92 19.92
C ARG A 178 -29.26 -1.58 20.61
N LYS A 179 -29.49 -0.47 19.89
CA LYS A 179 -29.67 0.82 20.56
C LYS A 179 -30.84 0.63 21.52
N SER A 180 -30.60 0.79 22.82
CA SER A 180 -31.70 0.95 23.77
C SER A 180 -32.44 2.21 23.34
N CYS A 181 -33.55 2.06 22.63
CA CYS A 181 -34.53 3.12 22.56
C CYS A 181 -34.91 3.39 24.01
N ALA A 182 -34.62 4.60 24.49
CA ALA A 182 -35.15 5.08 25.75
C ALA A 182 -36.66 4.80 25.72
N SER A 183 -37.10 3.91 26.60
CA SER A 183 -38.50 3.68 26.90
C SER A 183 -39.09 5.04 27.25
N GLY A 184 -39.97 5.55 26.39
CA GLY A 184 -40.73 6.76 26.68
C GLY A 184 -41.37 6.59 28.04
N SER A 185 -40.99 7.43 28.99
CA SER A 185 -41.78 7.65 30.19
C SER A 185 -43.09 8.28 29.74
N ALA A 186 -44.08 7.42 29.49
CA ALA A 186 -45.47 7.82 29.48
C ALA A 186 -45.80 8.28 30.90
N ASP A 187 -45.66 9.57 31.15
CA ASP A 187 -46.19 10.21 32.35
C ASP A 187 -47.71 10.26 32.20
N ALA A 188 -48.35 9.20 32.68
CA ALA A 188 -49.78 9.06 32.77
C ALA A 188 -50.26 9.63 34.10
N GLY A 189 -50.71 10.88 34.07
CA GLY A 189 -51.91 11.29 34.80
C GLY A 189 -51.73 12.12 36.07
N HIS A 190 -52.27 13.34 36.04
CA HIS A 190 -53.37 13.61 36.97
C HIS A 190 -54.41 14.58 36.38
N ARG A 191 -55.66 14.21 36.62
CA ARG A 191 -56.90 14.85 36.18
C ARG A 191 -57.43 15.67 37.36
N GLY A 192 -57.97 16.86 37.11
CA GLY A 192 -58.84 17.59 38.04
C GLY A 192 -59.12 18.99 37.49
N THR A 193 -60.24 19.26 36.80
CA THR A 193 -61.53 19.70 37.37
C THR A 193 -61.32 20.55 38.62
N ARG A 194 -61.64 21.85 38.66
CA ARG A 194 -62.90 22.49 38.30
C ARG A 194 -62.69 23.99 38.20
#